data_AF-W2IWA9-F1
#
_entry.id   AF-W2IWA9-F1
#
_cell.length_a   1.000
_cell.length_b   1.000
_cell.length_c   1.000
_cell.angle_alpha   90.00
_cell.angle_beta   90.00
_cell.angle_gamma   90.00
#
_symmetry.space_group_name_H-M   'P 1'
#
loop_
_entity.id
_entity.type
_entity.pdbx_description
1 polymer ?
#
loop_
_entity_poly.entity_id
_entity_poly.type
_entity_poly.pdbx_seq_one_letter_code
_entity_poly.pdbx_strand_id
1 'polypeptide(L)'
;MRHVTSKVGAADAELLGDSFGLMFDGWTCGTVHFVGIFGVSVRDGVRRQPLLSISMAKDGQSADDHIEMIDNVLDVYEKNREMLRFDVGDNCPTNKAIATRLKVPLIGCASQRFNLAGCEYLVEYEDLIAEVHFFLL
;
A
#
# COMPACT_ATOMS: atom_id res chain seq x y z
N MET A 1 -18.06 20.04 -2.98
CA MET A 1 -17.05 19.00 -2.72
C MET A 1 -16.74 18.80 -1.24
N ARG A 2 -16.48 19.83 -0.41
CA ARG A 2 -16.22 19.67 1.04
C ARG A 2 -17.21 18.77 1.82
N HIS A 3 -18.52 18.95 1.61
CA HIS A 3 -19.54 18.12 2.27
C HIS A 3 -19.60 16.66 1.79
N VAL A 4 -19.12 16.37 0.58
CA VAL A 4 -19.04 15.00 0.06
C VAL A 4 -17.81 14.32 0.67
N THR A 5 -16.67 15.01 0.69
CA THR A 5 -15.43 14.52 1.30
C THR A 5 -15.60 14.23 2.79
N SER A 6 -16.31 15.09 3.55
CA SER A 6 -16.55 14.84 4.98
C SER A 6 -17.48 13.65 5.24
N LYS A 7 -18.52 13.45 4.41
CA LYS A 7 -19.43 12.31 4.54
C LYS A 7 -18.78 10.99 4.14
N VAL A 8 -17.99 10.99 3.07
CA VAL A 8 -17.21 9.82 2.64
C VAL A 8 -16.18 9.48 3.71
N GLY A 9 -15.44 10.47 4.23
CA GLY A 9 -14.48 10.26 5.31
C GLY A 9 -15.11 9.64 6.56
N ALA A 10 -16.27 10.14 7.01
CA ALA A 10 -16.98 9.57 8.15
C ALA A 10 -17.45 8.12 7.88
N ALA A 11 -17.98 7.84 6.68
CA ALA A 11 -18.39 6.49 6.30
C ALA A 11 -17.20 5.53 6.23
N ASP A 12 -16.05 5.96 5.70
CA ASP A 12 -14.84 5.16 5.64
C ASP A 12 -14.25 4.92 7.04
N ALA A 13 -14.25 5.93 7.91
CA ALA A 13 -13.86 5.80 9.31
C ALA A 13 -14.74 4.81 10.07
N GLU A 14 -16.04 4.82 9.81
CA GLU A 14 -16.97 3.82 10.32
C GLU A 14 -16.62 2.43 9.74
N LEU A 15 -16.42 2.30 8.43
CA LEU A 15 -16.05 1.02 7.80
C LEU A 15 -14.77 0.41 8.39
N LEU A 16 -13.77 1.23 8.70
CA LEU A 16 -12.52 0.80 9.34
C LEU A 16 -12.76 0.24 10.74
N GLY A 17 -13.58 0.91 11.57
CA GLY A 17 -13.71 0.59 12.99
C GLY A 17 -12.42 0.82 13.78
N ASP A 18 -12.23 0.08 14.87
CA ASP A 18 -11.09 0.26 15.80
C ASP A 18 -10.04 -0.85 15.68
N SER A 19 -10.20 -1.70 14.66
CA SER A 19 -9.30 -2.82 14.39
C SER A 19 -9.28 -3.10 12.89
N PHE A 20 -8.23 -2.63 12.22
CA PHE A 20 -8.08 -2.75 10.77
C PHE A 20 -6.60 -2.96 10.40
N GLY A 21 -6.36 -3.36 9.16
CA GLY A 21 -5.03 -3.35 8.58
C GLY A 21 -4.89 -2.25 7.54
N LEU A 22 -3.66 -1.97 7.15
CA LEU A 22 -3.38 -1.10 6.02
C LEU A 22 -2.91 -1.96 4.84
N MET A 23 -3.15 -1.44 3.64
CA MET A 23 -2.56 -1.98 2.42
C MET A 23 -1.98 -0.82 1.64
N PHE A 24 -0.71 -0.91 1.32
CA PHE A 24 0.02 0.13 0.60
C PHE A 24 0.55 -0.38 -0.72
N ASP A 25 0.54 0.50 -1.71
CA ASP A 25 1.19 0.25 -2.99
C ASP A 25 1.93 1.51 -3.44
N GLY A 26 3.15 1.30 -3.95
CA GLY A 26 4.02 2.35 -4.45
C GLY A 26 4.29 2.12 -5.92
N TRP A 27 3.94 3.07 -6.78
CA TRP A 27 4.20 2.96 -8.22
C TRP A 27 4.76 4.25 -8.79
N THR A 28 5.57 4.11 -9.83
CA THR A 28 6.18 5.25 -10.53
C THR A 28 5.49 5.44 -11.87
N CYS A 29 5.08 6.68 -12.16
CA CYS A 29 4.59 7.08 -13.48
C CYS A 29 5.43 8.28 -13.96
N GLY A 30 6.29 8.03 -14.97
CA GLY A 30 7.28 9.00 -15.42
C GLY A 30 8.28 9.33 -14.32
N THR A 31 8.37 10.60 -13.93
CA THR A 31 9.27 11.09 -12.88
C THR A 31 8.64 11.17 -11.50
N VAL A 32 7.37 10.76 -11.36
CA VAL A 32 6.60 10.91 -10.13
C VAL A 32 6.34 9.55 -9.50
N HIS A 33 6.72 9.41 -8.23
CA HIS A 33 6.35 8.26 -7.41
C HIS A 33 5.05 8.56 -6.65
N PHE A 34 4.11 7.63 -6.73
CA PHE A 34 2.82 7.69 -6.07
C PHE A 34 2.74 6.61 -4.99
N VAL A 35 2.05 6.95 -3.90
CA VAL A 35 1.75 6.02 -2.81
C VAL A 35 0.24 6.00 -2.61
N GLY A 36 -0.34 4.82 -2.74
CA GLY A 36 -1.73 4.55 -2.40
C GLY A 36 -1.83 3.91 -1.03
N ILE A 37 -2.75 4.42 -0.20
CA ILE A 37 -3.05 3.86 1.12
C ILE A 37 -4.50 3.39 1.13
N PHE A 38 -4.71 2.11 1.43
CA PHE A 38 -6.02 1.52 1.63
C PHE A 38 -6.20 1.06 3.07
N GLY A 39 -7.42 1.21 3.58
CA GLY A 39 -7.85 0.53 4.78
C GLY A 39 -8.26 -0.89 4.46
N VAL A 40 -8.07 -1.83 5.38
CA VAL A 40 -8.53 -3.22 5.24
C VAL A 40 -9.25 -3.62 6.51
N SER A 41 -10.57 -3.82 6.43
CA SER A 41 -11.38 -4.31 7.56
C SER A 41 -12.31 -5.43 7.11
N VAL A 42 -12.86 -6.15 8.08
CA VAL A 42 -13.93 -7.13 7.86
C VAL A 42 -15.11 -6.71 8.71
N ARG A 43 -16.26 -6.47 8.09
CA ARG A 43 -17.52 -6.18 8.78
C ARG A 43 -18.60 -7.12 8.27
N ASP A 44 -19.31 -7.76 9.19
CA ASP A 44 -20.38 -8.72 8.88
C ASP A 44 -19.93 -9.84 7.92
N GLY A 45 -18.69 -10.32 8.08
CA GLY A 45 -18.08 -11.34 7.22
C GLY A 45 -17.66 -10.84 5.84
N VAL A 46 -17.85 -9.56 5.53
CA VAL A 46 -17.47 -8.95 4.24
C VAL A 46 -16.21 -8.11 4.40
N ARG A 47 -15.20 -8.42 3.58
CA ARG A 47 -13.99 -7.60 3.49
C ARG A 47 -14.31 -6.24 2.88
N ARG A 48 -13.87 -5.17 3.54
CA ARG A 48 -13.95 -3.78 3.07
C ARG A 48 -12.55 -3.26 2.83
N GLN A 49 -12.39 -2.52 1.73
CA GLN A 49 -11.09 -1.99 1.33
C GLN A 49 -11.23 -0.57 0.73
N PRO A 50 -11.58 0.44 1.54
CA PRO A 50 -11.65 1.82 1.05
C PRO A 50 -10.25 2.35 0.73
N LEU A 51 -10.16 3.17 -0.32
CA LEU A 51 -8.98 3.97 -0.61
C LEU A 51 -8.97 5.18 0.33
N LEU A 52 -7.98 5.26 1.21
CA LEU A 52 -7.88 6.33 2.21
C LEU A 52 -7.12 7.54 1.68
N SER A 53 -6.10 7.32 0.85
CA SER A 53 -5.28 8.38 0.28
C SER A 53 -4.52 7.92 -0.96
N ILE A 54 -4.27 8.86 -1.87
CA ILE A 54 -3.24 8.77 -2.92
C ILE A 54 -2.43 10.05 -2.81
N SER A 55 -1.11 9.93 -2.63
CA SER A 55 -0.22 11.08 -2.62
C SER A 55 0.95 10.88 -3.59
N MET A 56 1.56 11.98 -3.97
CA MET A 56 2.89 11.96 -4.57
C MET A 56 3.90 11.93 -3.43
N ALA A 57 4.83 10.98 -3.47
CA ALA A 57 5.89 10.91 -2.48
C ALA A 57 7.05 11.84 -2.90
N LYS A 58 6.82 13.15 -2.74
CA LYS A 58 7.74 14.23 -3.10
C LYS A 58 8.83 14.48 -2.05
N ASP A 59 8.53 14.17 -0.80
CA ASP A 59 9.33 14.59 0.35
C ASP A 59 10.21 13.47 0.93
N GLY A 60 10.22 12.30 0.29
CA GLY A 60 11.06 11.17 0.65
C GLY A 60 10.40 9.82 0.36
N GLN A 61 11.21 8.76 0.39
CA GLN A 61 10.80 7.35 0.18
C GLN A 61 11.28 6.46 1.33
N SER A 62 11.72 7.07 2.44
CA SER A 62 12.16 6.33 3.59
C SER A 62 10.95 5.81 4.37
N ALA A 63 11.16 4.76 5.16
CA ALA A 63 10.10 4.25 6.00
C ALA A 63 9.56 5.29 7.01
N ASP A 64 10.37 6.29 7.41
CA ASP A 64 9.89 7.36 8.29
C ASP A 64 8.95 8.32 7.56
N ASP A 65 9.28 8.69 6.31
CA ASP A 65 8.43 9.56 5.47
C ASP A 65 7.07 8.89 5.21
N HIS A 66 7.07 7.59 4.92
CA HIS A 66 5.84 6.83 4.76
C HIS A 66 5.03 6.74 6.06
N ILE A 67 5.69 6.58 7.22
CA ILE A 67 4.99 6.55 8.52
C ILE A 67 4.36 7.90 8.83
N GLU A 68 5.03 9.02 8.56
CA GLU A 68 4.44 10.36 8.70
C GLU A 68 3.22 10.53 7.78
N MET A 69 3.31 10.05 6.53
CA MET A 69 2.16 10.02 5.63
C MET A 69 1.01 9.17 6.19
N ILE A 70 1.30 8.00 6.77
CA ILE A 70 0.30 7.13 7.39
C ILE A 70 -0.39 7.86 8.54
N ASP A 71 0.35 8.51 9.43
CA ASP A 71 -0.25 9.26 10.56
C ASP A 71 -1.19 10.35 10.07
N ASN A 72 -0.74 11.17 9.11
CA ASN A 72 -1.54 12.23 8.52
C ASN A 72 -2.84 11.69 7.90
N VAL A 73 -2.79 10.50 7.29
CA VAL A 73 -3.97 9.84 6.75
C VAL A 73 -4.86 9.33 7.88
N LEU A 74 -4.32 8.68 8.91
CA LEU A 74 -5.10 8.18 10.04
C LEU A 74 -5.83 9.32 10.78
N ASP A 75 -5.18 10.46 10.96
CA ASP A 75 -5.77 11.65 11.60
C ASP A 75 -7.01 12.16 10.86
N VAL A 76 -7.02 12.10 9.53
CA VAL A 76 -8.18 12.48 8.70
C VAL A 76 -9.42 11.62 9.01
N TYR A 77 -9.23 10.37 9.42
CA TYR A 77 -10.30 9.43 9.75
C TYR A 77 -10.50 9.25 11.26
N GLU A 78 -9.90 10.11 12.09
CA GLU A 78 -9.92 10.02 13.56
C GLU A 78 -9.44 8.64 14.07
N LYS A 79 -8.40 8.10 13.42
CA LYS A 79 -7.77 6.81 13.76
C LYS A 79 -6.36 7.02 14.31
N ASN A 80 -5.80 5.96 14.89
CA ASN A 80 -4.44 5.96 15.40
C ASN A 80 -3.74 4.60 15.16
N ARG A 81 -2.43 4.56 15.41
CA ARG A 81 -1.60 3.37 15.17
C ARG A 81 -1.98 2.16 16.03
N GLU A 82 -2.59 2.34 17.20
CA GLU A 82 -2.97 1.22 18.10
C GLU A 82 -4.11 0.36 17.53
N MET A 83 -4.88 0.93 16.61
CA MET A 83 -5.95 0.26 15.88
C MET A 83 -5.43 -0.61 14.73
N LEU A 84 -4.15 -0.46 14.35
CA LEU A 84 -3.54 -1.23 13.29
C LEU A 84 -3.24 -2.66 13.76
N ARG A 85 -3.57 -3.64 12.91
CA ARG A 85 -3.37 -5.07 13.19
C ARG A 85 -2.39 -5.76 12.25
N PHE A 86 -2.24 -5.25 11.05
CA PHE A 86 -1.33 -5.77 10.04
C PHE A 86 -1.12 -4.72 8.96
N ASP A 87 -0.04 -4.91 8.21
CA ASP A 87 0.23 -4.19 6.99
C ASP A 87 0.25 -5.16 5.81
N VAL A 88 -0.16 -4.73 4.63
CA VAL A 88 -0.13 -5.49 3.39
C VAL A 88 0.66 -4.70 2.36
N GLY A 89 1.71 -5.29 1.85
CA GLY A 89 2.59 -4.64 0.89
C GLY A 89 3.56 -5.61 0.27
N ASP A 90 4.34 -5.12 -0.68
CA ASP A 90 5.45 -5.88 -1.21
C ASP A 90 6.50 -6.13 -0.10
N ASN A 91 7.27 -7.21 -0.20
CA ASN A 91 8.27 -7.60 0.79
C ASN A 91 9.57 -6.81 0.65
N CYS A 92 9.50 -5.55 0.21
CA CYS A 92 10.68 -4.70 0.06
C CYS A 92 11.24 -4.26 1.43
N PRO A 93 12.52 -3.83 1.50
CA PRO A 93 13.11 -3.35 2.74
C PRO A 93 12.34 -2.20 3.41
N THR A 94 11.77 -1.28 2.63
CA THR A 94 11.01 -0.14 3.14
C THR A 94 9.73 -0.60 3.85
N ASN A 95 8.92 -1.45 3.22
CA ASN A 95 7.69 -1.99 3.82
C ASN A 95 7.97 -2.86 5.05
N LYS A 96 9.07 -3.63 5.06
CA LYS A 96 9.50 -4.34 6.28
C LYS A 96 9.84 -3.36 7.41
N ALA A 97 10.55 -2.28 7.10
CA ALA A 97 10.91 -1.28 8.08
C ALA A 97 9.68 -0.53 8.62
N ILE A 98 8.71 -0.20 7.77
CA ILE A 98 7.41 0.38 8.16
C ILE A 98 6.70 -0.54 9.15
N ALA A 99 6.44 -1.80 8.76
CA ALA A 99 5.74 -2.76 9.60
C ALA A 99 6.45 -3.01 10.94
N THR A 100 7.79 -3.09 10.92
CA THR A 100 8.61 -3.23 12.13
C THR A 100 8.45 -2.03 13.07
N ARG A 101 8.48 -0.81 12.55
CA ARG A 101 8.35 0.43 13.33
C ARG A 101 6.92 0.64 13.84
N LEU A 102 5.92 0.27 13.05
CA LEU A 102 4.51 0.26 13.44
C LEU A 102 4.17 -0.90 14.40
N LYS A 103 5.07 -1.87 14.57
CA LYS A 103 4.91 -3.06 15.41
C LYS A 103 3.72 -3.93 15.01
N VAL A 104 3.49 -4.05 13.70
CA VAL A 104 2.45 -4.91 13.12
C VAL A 104 3.08 -5.93 12.15
N PRO A 105 2.48 -7.11 11.96
CA PRO A 105 2.94 -8.06 10.95
C PRO A 105 2.77 -7.51 9.53
N LEU A 106 3.76 -7.77 8.67
CA LEU A 106 3.68 -7.52 7.22
C LEU A 106 3.17 -8.78 6.50
N ILE A 107 2.09 -8.64 5.75
CA ILE A 107 1.52 -9.64 4.86
C ILE A 107 2.03 -9.36 3.44
N GLY A 108 2.87 -10.25 2.93
CA GLY A 108 3.50 -10.08 1.62
C GLY A 108 2.51 -10.13 0.45
N CYS A 109 2.73 -9.23 -0.51
CA CYS A 109 1.94 -9.12 -1.73
C CYS A 109 1.96 -10.42 -2.56
N ALA A 110 0.77 -10.94 -2.89
CA ALA A 110 0.65 -12.18 -3.67
C ALA A 110 1.13 -11.99 -5.12
N SER A 111 0.85 -10.84 -5.74
CA SER A 111 1.31 -10.56 -7.11
C SER A 111 2.82 -10.46 -7.20
N GLN A 112 3.49 -9.86 -6.20
CA GLN A 112 4.95 -9.84 -6.15
C GLN A 112 5.53 -11.26 -6.07
N ARG A 113 4.97 -12.12 -5.21
CA ARG A 113 5.41 -13.53 -5.12
C ARG A 113 5.22 -14.27 -6.44
N PHE A 114 4.10 -14.04 -7.12
CA PHE A 114 3.84 -14.61 -8.43
C PHE A 114 4.81 -14.07 -9.49
N ASN A 115 5.09 -12.76 -9.48
CA ASN A 115 6.05 -12.14 -10.39
C ASN A 115 7.46 -12.71 -10.19
N LEU A 116 7.90 -12.91 -8.95
CA LEU A 116 9.18 -13.54 -8.65
C LEU A 116 9.26 -14.98 -9.19
N ALA A 117 8.20 -15.77 -9.00
CA ALA A 117 8.12 -17.12 -9.56
C ALA A 117 8.12 -17.11 -11.10
N GLY A 118 7.45 -16.13 -11.72
CA GLY A 118 7.47 -15.92 -13.16
C GLY A 118 8.88 -15.56 -13.67
N CYS A 119 9.56 -14.63 -13.01
CA CYS A 119 10.94 -14.29 -13.34
C CYS A 119 11.87 -15.50 -13.24
N GLU A 120 11.75 -16.31 -12.18
CA GLU A 120 12.55 -17.53 -12.00
C GLU A 120 12.27 -18.56 -13.10
N TYR A 121 11.01 -18.77 -13.46
CA TYR A 121 10.61 -19.66 -14.56
C TYR A 121 11.15 -19.19 -15.92
N LEU A 122 11.27 -17.88 -16.11
CA LEU A 122 11.66 -17.27 -17.38
C LEU A 122 13.18 -17.08 -17.55
N VAL A 123 14.00 -17.45 -16.57
CA VAL A 123 15.47 -17.30 -16.63
C VAL A 123 16.05 -17.94 -17.89
N GLU A 124 15.55 -19.11 -18.30
CA GLU A 124 16.04 -19.81 -19.50
C GLU A 124 15.71 -19.08 -20.82
N TYR A 125 14.81 -18.09 -20.79
CA TYR A 125 14.37 -17.32 -21.94
C TYR A 125 14.88 -15.87 -21.91
N GLU A 126 15.86 -15.56 -21.06
CA GLU A 126 16.34 -14.18 -20.86
C GLU A 126 16.77 -13.51 -22.18
N ASP A 127 17.47 -14.23 -23.05
CA ASP A 127 17.90 -13.72 -24.37
C ASP A 127 16.71 -13.36 -25.27
N LEU A 128 15.70 -14.23 -25.34
CA LEU A 128 14.50 -14.00 -26.14
C LEU A 128 13.68 -12.82 -25.58
N ILE A 129 13.60 -12.71 -24.26
CA ILE A 129 12.94 -11.59 -23.58
C ILE A 129 13.67 -10.28 -23.89
N ALA A 130 14.99 -10.29 -23.91
CA ALA A 130 15.79 -9.13 -24.27
C ALA A 130 15.56 -8.69 -25.73
N GLU A 131 15.47 -9.63 -26.67
CA GLU A 131 15.11 -9.32 -28.06
C GLU A 131 13.72 -8.68 -28.17
N VAL A 132 12.72 -9.25 -27.49
CA VAL A 132 11.36 -8.70 -27.48
C VAL A 132 11.33 -7.30 -26.87
N HIS A 133 12.03 -7.07 -25.76
CA HIS A 133 12.12 -5.74 -25.14
C HIS A 133 12.81 -4.73 -26.05
N PHE A 134 13.83 -5.13 -26.82
CA PHE A 134 14.47 -4.27 -27.80
C PHE A 134 13.52 -3.80 -28.91
N PHE A 135 12.58 -4.64 -29.35
CA PHE A 135 11.58 -4.28 -30.37
C PHE A 135 10.39 -3.46 -29.83
N LEU A 136 10.17 -3.44 -28.51
CA LEU A 136 9.02 -2.78 -27.86
C LEU A 136 9.32 -1.40 -27.26
N LEU A 137 10.57 -0.97 -27.29
CA LEU A 137 11.03 0.39 -26.92
C LEU A 137 11.27 1.25 -28.17
#